data_AF-A0A3Q9GCK6-F1
#
_entry.id   AF-A0A3Q9GCK6-F1
#
_cell.length_a   1.000
_cell.length_b   1.000
_cell.length_c   1.000
_cell.angle_alpha   90.00
_cell.angle_beta   90.00
_cell.angle_gamma   90.00
#
_symmetry.space_group_name_H-M   'P 1'
#
loop_
_entity.id
_entity.type
_entity.pdbx_description
1 polymer ?
#
loop_
_entity_poly.entity_id
_entity_poly.type
_entity_poly.pdbx_seq_one_letter_code
_entity_poly.pdbx_strand_id
1 'polypeptide(L)'
;MQKALHTGKYAQNIVSVVQNAKDNPGQLSLQDLSDYQVVERPPVCVTYRIYEVCGMSAPSSGIAVGQILGILNEFSPNQVGCDAEGLRLLGDASRLAFADRDVYLGDPDFVPVPIRQLISKDDLKHRSQLLKQSDKALPSVSAGDFIHEWVSSQAIELPSTSHISIVDKAGNVLSMTTSIENAFGSTLMANGYWLNFDGKWLPAE
;
A
#
# COMPACT_ATOMS: atom_id res chain seq x y z
N MET A 1 8.97 13.27 -23.25
CA MET A 1 9.78 12.43 -22.34
C MET A 1 9.18 11.04 -22.17
N GLN A 2 7.89 10.92 -21.84
CA GLN A 2 7.17 9.63 -21.66
C GLN A 2 7.32 8.67 -22.85
N LYS A 3 7.04 9.13 -24.08
CA LYS A 3 7.22 8.32 -25.31
C LYS A 3 8.66 7.83 -25.52
N ALA A 4 9.66 8.60 -25.08
CA ALA A 4 11.07 8.25 -25.24
C ALA A 4 11.55 7.24 -24.19
N LEU A 5 10.93 7.19 -23.01
CA LEU A 5 11.20 6.17 -21.97
C LEU A 5 10.57 4.83 -22.32
N HIS A 6 9.38 4.84 -22.92
CA HIS A 6 8.60 3.64 -23.21
C HIS A 6 8.94 3.04 -24.57
N THR A 7 9.53 3.83 -25.48
CA THR A 7 9.91 3.39 -26.83
C THR A 7 11.24 4.01 -27.27
N GLY A 8 11.91 3.40 -28.26
CA GLY A 8 13.14 3.94 -28.85
C GLY A 8 14.40 3.71 -28.00
N LYS A 9 15.42 4.56 -28.19
CA LYS A 9 16.78 4.30 -27.68
C LYS A 9 16.90 4.17 -26.15
N TYR A 10 16.10 4.90 -25.39
CA TYR A 10 16.16 4.81 -23.92
C TYR A 10 15.51 3.52 -23.42
N ALA A 11 14.36 3.13 -23.98
CA ALA A 11 13.72 1.84 -23.73
C ALA A 11 14.66 0.66 -24.07
N GLN A 12 15.33 0.73 -25.23
CA GLN A 12 16.33 -0.27 -25.65
C GLN A 12 17.49 -0.38 -24.66
N ASN A 13 17.99 0.75 -24.15
CA ASN A 13 19.05 0.72 -23.15
C ASN A 13 18.57 0.16 -21.81
N ILE A 14 17.37 0.52 -21.33
CA ILE A 14 16.79 -0.05 -20.10
C ILE A 14 16.71 -1.58 -20.22
N VAL A 15 16.09 -2.08 -21.30
CA VAL A 15 15.95 -3.52 -21.57
C VAL A 15 17.32 -4.19 -21.64
N SER A 16 18.28 -3.59 -22.35
CA SER A 16 19.63 -4.12 -22.44
C SER A 16 20.32 -4.22 -21.07
N VAL A 17 20.21 -3.18 -20.23
CA VAL A 17 20.80 -3.19 -18.88
C VAL A 17 20.16 -4.28 -18.01
N VAL A 18 18.84 -4.42 -18.06
CA VAL A 18 18.10 -5.43 -17.27
C VAL A 18 18.45 -6.86 -17.73
N GLN A 19 18.41 -7.13 -19.03
CA GLN A 19 18.64 -8.47 -19.59
C GLN A 19 20.11 -8.90 -19.53
N ASN A 20 21.06 -7.97 -19.38
CA ASN A 20 22.49 -8.28 -19.30
C ASN A 20 23.08 -8.03 -17.90
N ALA A 21 22.23 -7.91 -16.88
CA ALA A 21 22.69 -7.82 -15.49
C ALA A 21 23.48 -9.09 -15.11
N LYS A 22 24.67 -8.94 -14.51
CA LYS A 22 25.60 -10.05 -14.30
C LYS A 22 25.09 -11.12 -13.34
N ASP A 23 24.45 -10.70 -12.25
CA ASP A 23 24.05 -11.59 -11.16
C ASP A 23 22.60 -12.07 -11.27
N ASN A 24 21.73 -11.24 -11.86
CA ASN A 24 20.30 -11.54 -12.00
C ASN A 24 19.73 -10.90 -13.28
N PRO A 25 19.92 -11.52 -14.46
CA PRO A 25 19.31 -11.08 -15.71
C PRO A 25 17.78 -11.07 -15.61
N GLY A 26 17.15 -9.91 -15.84
CA GLY A 26 15.68 -9.81 -15.86
C GLY A 26 15.07 -10.11 -17.23
N GLN A 27 13.75 -10.31 -17.27
CA GLN A 27 13.01 -10.64 -18.51
C GLN A 27 12.32 -9.44 -19.17
N LEU A 28 12.52 -8.23 -18.65
CA LEU A 28 11.88 -7.01 -19.17
C LEU A 28 12.12 -6.87 -20.68
N SER A 29 11.05 -6.69 -21.44
CA SER A 29 11.06 -6.53 -22.88
C SER A 29 10.70 -5.12 -23.32
N LEU A 30 10.94 -4.81 -24.59
CA LEU A 30 10.48 -3.55 -25.18
C LEU A 30 8.96 -3.45 -25.22
N GLN A 31 8.27 -4.59 -25.34
CA GLN A 31 6.82 -4.66 -25.38
C GLN A 31 6.22 -4.28 -24.02
N ASP A 32 6.81 -4.77 -22.92
CA ASP A 32 6.39 -4.42 -21.56
C ASP A 32 6.46 -2.90 -21.32
N LEU A 33 7.52 -2.26 -21.82
CA LEU A 33 7.67 -0.80 -21.73
C LEU A 33 6.69 -0.05 -22.64
N SER A 34 6.44 -0.55 -23.86
CA SER A 34 5.54 0.13 -24.80
C SER A 34 4.08 0.02 -24.39
N ASP A 35 3.71 -1.07 -23.73
CA ASP A 35 2.33 -1.37 -23.34
C ASP A 35 1.95 -0.75 -22.00
N TYR A 36 2.94 -0.29 -21.22
CA TYR A 36 2.69 0.35 -19.94
C TYR A 36 1.81 1.59 -20.08
N GLN A 37 0.70 1.58 -19.35
CA GLN A 37 -0.22 2.71 -19.20
C GLN A 37 -0.46 3.00 -17.73
N VAL A 38 -0.57 4.30 -17.41
CA VAL A 38 -0.96 4.74 -16.07
C VAL A 38 -2.46 4.54 -15.92
N VAL A 39 -2.86 3.88 -14.84
CA VAL A 39 -4.28 3.67 -14.50
C VAL A 39 -4.68 4.65 -13.40
N GLU A 40 -5.69 5.47 -13.68
CA GLU A 40 -6.32 6.32 -12.67
C GLU A 40 -7.36 5.51 -11.89
N ARG A 41 -7.24 5.50 -10.56
CA ARG A 41 -8.15 4.75 -9.68
C ARG A 41 -8.76 5.71 -8.66
N PRO A 42 -10.07 5.55 -8.32
CA PRO A 42 -10.69 6.37 -7.30
C PRO A 42 -10.03 6.13 -5.94
N PRO A 43 -9.91 7.16 -5.10
CA PRO A 43 -9.40 7.00 -3.74
C PRO A 43 -10.38 6.19 -2.87
N VAL A 44 -9.86 5.62 -1.79
CA VAL A 44 -10.68 5.02 -0.73
C VAL A 44 -10.74 6.00 0.42
N CYS A 45 -11.95 6.35 0.83
CA CYS A 45 -12.19 7.34 1.88
C CYS A 45 -12.95 6.73 3.06
N VAL A 46 -12.58 7.14 4.27
CA VAL A 46 -13.29 6.79 5.51
C VAL A 46 -13.64 8.04 6.29
N THR A 47 -14.77 8.01 6.99
CA THR A 47 -15.09 9.07 7.96
C THR A 47 -14.29 8.84 9.24
N TYR A 48 -13.50 9.83 9.64
CA TYR A 48 -12.86 9.87 10.95
C TYR A 48 -13.30 11.12 11.69
N ARG A 49 -14.19 10.94 12.66
CA ARG A 49 -14.83 12.01 13.42
C ARG A 49 -15.59 12.96 12.48
N ILE A 50 -15.14 14.22 12.39
CA ILE A 50 -15.70 15.24 11.50
C ILE A 50 -15.00 15.31 10.14
N TYR A 51 -13.95 14.51 9.93
CA TYR A 51 -13.13 14.54 8.73
C TYR A 51 -13.45 13.37 7.80
N GLU A 52 -13.26 13.61 6.51
CA GLU A 52 -13.12 12.56 5.51
C GLU A 52 -11.62 12.35 5.24
N VAL A 53 -11.14 11.13 5.46
CA VAL A 53 -9.73 10.78 5.26
C VAL A 53 -9.65 9.84 4.07
N CYS A 54 -9.03 10.30 3.00
CA CYS A 54 -8.87 9.57 1.75
C CYS A 54 -7.42 9.11 1.57
N GLY A 55 -7.24 7.92 1.02
CA GLY A 55 -5.95 7.34 0.69
C GLY A 55 -5.98 6.55 -0.63
N MET A 56 -4.81 6.03 -1.01
CA MET A 56 -4.69 5.18 -2.19
C MET A 56 -5.43 3.86 -2.01
N SER A 57 -6.15 3.46 -3.06
CA SER A 57 -6.79 2.15 -3.18
C SER A 57 -5.77 1.05 -3.53
N ALA A 58 -6.23 -0.19 -3.59
CA ALA A 58 -5.48 -1.29 -4.19
C ALA A 58 -5.01 -0.89 -5.61
N PRO A 59 -3.75 -1.15 -5.98
CA PRO A 59 -2.87 -2.20 -5.44
C PRO A 59 -2.05 -1.74 -4.23
N SER A 60 -2.19 -0.47 -3.81
CA SER A 60 -1.55 0.03 -2.61
C SER A 60 -2.25 -0.47 -1.35
N SER A 61 -1.47 -0.62 -0.28
CA SER A 61 -1.98 -0.97 1.06
C SER A 61 -2.54 0.21 1.86
N GLY A 62 -2.79 1.37 1.21
CA GLY A 62 -3.32 2.58 1.86
C GLY A 62 -4.65 2.37 2.60
N ILE A 63 -5.44 1.38 2.19
CA ILE A 63 -6.70 0.97 2.82
C ILE A 63 -6.53 0.66 4.31
N ALA A 64 -5.38 0.11 4.74
CA ALA A 64 -5.13 -0.23 6.14
C ALA A 64 -5.22 1.00 7.06
N VAL A 65 -4.79 2.18 6.60
CA VAL A 65 -4.93 3.43 7.37
C VAL A 65 -6.41 3.77 7.58
N GLY A 66 -7.23 3.60 6.53
CA GLY A 66 -8.67 3.78 6.63
C GLY A 66 -9.31 2.84 7.65
N GLN A 67 -8.87 1.57 7.68
CA GLN A 67 -9.36 0.60 8.66
C GLN A 67 -8.97 0.98 10.10
N ILE A 68 -7.71 1.36 10.33
CA ILE A 68 -7.22 1.78 11.65
C ILE A 68 -8.05 2.95 12.17
N LEU A 69 -8.21 3.99 11.35
CA LEU A 69 -9.00 5.17 11.72
C LEU A 69 -10.47 4.83 11.94
N GLY A 70 -11.03 3.98 11.09
CA GLY A 70 -12.40 3.48 11.20
C GLY A 70 -12.67 2.77 12.53
N ILE A 71 -11.79 1.85 12.93
CA ILE A 71 -11.86 1.15 14.22
C ILE A 71 -11.74 2.13 15.38
N LEU A 72 -10.77 3.05 15.31
CA LEU A 72 -10.53 4.04 16.38
C LEU A 72 -11.63 5.10 16.49
N ASN A 73 -12.45 5.28 15.44
CA ASN A 73 -13.57 6.21 15.44
C ASN A 73 -14.67 5.82 16.43
N GLU A 74 -14.70 4.55 16.86
CA GLU A 74 -15.64 4.01 17.84
C GLU A 74 -15.25 4.28 19.31
N PHE A 75 -14.14 5.02 19.51
CA PHE A 75 -13.61 5.43 20.82
C PHE A 75 -13.62 6.95 20.97
N SER A 76 -13.79 7.43 22.20
CA SER A 76 -13.77 8.86 22.49
C SER A 76 -12.38 9.45 22.21
N PRO A 77 -12.27 10.74 21.81
CA PRO A 77 -10.98 11.38 21.57
C PRO A 77 -9.99 11.24 22.73
N ASN A 78 -10.50 11.31 23.96
CA ASN A 78 -9.68 11.23 25.16
C ASN A 78 -9.09 9.83 25.41
N GLN A 79 -9.67 8.79 24.82
CA GLN A 79 -9.14 7.41 24.90
C GLN A 79 -8.03 7.14 23.88
N VAL A 80 -7.99 7.89 22.77
CA VAL A 80 -6.99 7.71 21.71
C VAL A 80 -5.87 8.73 21.90
N GLY A 81 -5.17 8.64 23.03
CA GLY A 81 -4.06 9.51 23.40
C GLY A 81 -2.69 8.86 23.21
N CYS A 82 -1.65 9.55 23.69
CA CYS A 82 -0.28 9.02 23.74
C CYS A 82 0.01 8.26 25.05
N ASP A 83 -1.00 7.97 25.85
CA ASP A 83 -0.89 7.15 27.06
C ASP A 83 -0.92 5.65 26.73
N ALA A 84 -0.74 4.81 27.75
CA ALA A 84 -0.69 3.36 27.56
C ALA A 84 -1.96 2.80 26.89
N GLU A 85 -3.12 3.35 27.24
CA GLU A 85 -4.41 2.91 26.70
C GLU A 85 -4.58 3.35 25.24
N GLY A 86 -4.26 4.61 24.90
CA GLY A 86 -4.33 5.08 23.53
C GLY A 86 -3.33 4.37 22.61
N LEU A 87 -2.12 4.08 23.09
CA LEU A 87 -1.13 3.30 22.35
C LEU A 87 -1.56 1.83 22.18
N ARG A 88 -2.23 1.24 23.18
CA ARG A 88 -2.83 -0.10 23.07
C ARG A 88 -3.89 -0.11 21.97
N LEU A 89 -4.84 0.83 22.00
CA LEU A 89 -5.91 0.92 21.00
C LEU A 89 -5.35 1.10 19.59
N LEU A 90 -4.39 2.01 19.41
CA LEU A 90 -3.72 2.22 18.13
C LEU A 90 -2.99 0.97 17.66
N GLY A 91 -2.26 0.30 18.56
CA GLY A 91 -1.52 -0.92 18.28
C GLY A 91 -2.43 -2.07 17.87
N ASP A 92 -3.50 -2.34 18.61
CA ASP A 92 -4.43 -3.43 18.30
C ASP A 92 -5.25 -3.15 17.04
N ALA A 93 -5.69 -1.91 16.81
CA ALA A 93 -6.35 -1.52 15.57
C ALA A 93 -5.41 -1.71 14.36
N SER A 94 -4.13 -1.33 14.50
CA SER A 94 -3.11 -1.54 13.47
C SER A 94 -2.88 -3.02 13.20
N ARG A 95 -2.74 -3.83 14.25
CA ARG A 95 -2.57 -5.29 14.12
C ARG A 95 -3.76 -5.95 13.40
N LEU A 96 -4.99 -5.54 13.72
CA LEU A 96 -6.17 -6.02 13.02
C LEU A 96 -6.17 -5.61 11.54
N ALA A 97 -5.90 -4.34 11.23
CA ALA A 97 -5.86 -3.85 9.85
C ALA A 97 -4.77 -4.53 9.02
N PHE A 98 -3.58 -4.76 9.59
CA PHE A 98 -2.51 -5.49 8.91
C PHE A 98 -2.84 -6.97 8.72
N ALA A 99 -3.55 -7.59 9.65
CA ALA A 99 -4.02 -8.97 9.45
C ALA A 99 -4.99 -9.09 8.25
N ASP A 100 -5.85 -8.09 8.01
CA ASP A 100 -6.65 -8.05 6.78
C ASP A 100 -5.80 -7.75 5.55
N ARG A 101 -4.89 -6.78 5.66
CA ARG A 101 -3.98 -6.37 4.58
C ARG A 101 -3.24 -7.58 4.00
N ASP A 102 -2.69 -8.40 4.88
CA ASP A 102 -1.83 -9.54 4.53
C ASP A 102 -2.59 -10.69 3.86
N VAL A 103 -3.92 -10.72 3.98
CA VAL A 103 -4.78 -11.75 3.38
C VAL A 103 -5.48 -11.23 2.13
N TYR A 104 -5.98 -9.99 2.14
CA TYR A 104 -6.98 -9.54 1.18
C TYR A 104 -6.49 -8.52 0.16
N LEU A 105 -5.33 -7.87 0.36
CA LEU A 105 -4.84 -6.87 -0.58
C LEU A 105 -3.94 -7.49 -1.64
N GLY A 106 -4.22 -7.12 -2.88
CA GLY A 106 -3.47 -7.47 -4.07
C GLY A 106 -3.85 -6.52 -5.20
N ASP A 107 -3.40 -6.79 -6.43
CA ASP A 107 -3.78 -5.95 -7.57
C ASP A 107 -5.18 -6.32 -8.09
N PRO A 108 -6.19 -5.43 -7.97
CA PRO A 108 -7.57 -5.72 -8.34
C PRO A 108 -7.77 -6.07 -9.82
N ASP A 109 -6.79 -5.81 -10.69
CA ASP A 109 -6.84 -6.24 -12.10
C ASP A 109 -6.62 -7.75 -12.26
N PHE A 110 -6.06 -8.42 -11.23
CA PHE A 110 -5.74 -9.86 -11.25
C PHE A 110 -6.55 -10.66 -10.24
N VAL A 111 -6.94 -10.04 -9.12
CA VAL A 111 -7.52 -10.74 -7.97
C VAL A 111 -8.63 -9.94 -7.28
N PRO A 112 -9.68 -10.58 -6.74
CA PRO A 112 -10.77 -9.85 -6.10
C PRO A 112 -10.35 -9.28 -4.74
N VAL A 113 -10.45 -7.95 -4.59
CA VAL A 113 -10.17 -7.24 -3.32
C VAL A 113 -11.49 -6.74 -2.70
N PRO A 114 -11.86 -7.14 -1.47
CA PRO A 114 -13.12 -6.76 -0.82
C PRO A 114 -13.07 -5.34 -0.22
N ILE A 115 -12.72 -4.33 -1.03
CA ILE A 115 -12.46 -2.96 -0.57
C ILE A 115 -13.64 -2.40 0.23
N ARG A 116 -14.88 -2.58 -0.26
CA ARG A 116 -16.08 -2.02 0.39
C ARG A 116 -16.33 -2.62 1.77
N GLN A 117 -16.07 -3.91 1.93
CA GLN A 117 -16.22 -4.63 3.19
C GLN A 117 -15.11 -4.23 4.18
N LEU A 118 -13.86 -4.17 3.70
CA LEU A 118 -12.70 -3.80 4.52
C LEU A 118 -12.87 -2.45 5.23
N ILE A 119 -13.55 -1.48 4.59
CA ILE A 119 -13.81 -0.15 5.14
C ILE A 119 -15.28 0.12 5.47
N SER A 120 -16.11 -0.93 5.56
CA SER A 120 -17.53 -0.76 5.90
C SER A 120 -17.68 -0.32 7.36
N LYS A 121 -18.63 0.58 7.63
CA LYS A 121 -18.87 1.07 9.00
C LYS A 121 -19.24 -0.08 9.95
N ASP A 122 -20.00 -1.05 9.47
CA ASP A 122 -20.45 -2.18 10.29
C ASP A 122 -19.29 -3.12 10.62
N ASP A 123 -18.42 -3.42 9.65
CA ASP A 123 -17.23 -4.25 9.85
C ASP A 123 -16.23 -3.57 10.80
N LEU A 124 -15.94 -2.29 10.58
CA LEU A 124 -15.04 -1.51 11.44
C LEU A 124 -15.58 -1.41 12.87
N LYS A 125 -16.89 -1.23 13.02
CA LYS A 125 -17.55 -1.27 14.32
C LYS A 125 -17.45 -2.64 14.98
N HIS A 126 -17.68 -3.71 14.24
CA HIS A 126 -17.52 -5.08 14.75
C HIS A 126 -16.09 -5.32 15.23
N ARG A 127 -15.10 -4.93 14.44
CA ARG A 127 -13.66 -5.05 14.76
C ARG A 127 -13.30 -4.23 16.00
N SER A 128 -13.90 -3.04 16.18
CA SER A 128 -13.72 -2.24 17.40
C SER A 128 -14.21 -2.93 18.68
N GLN A 129 -15.22 -3.81 18.59
CA GLN A 129 -15.72 -4.52 19.77
C GLN A 129 -14.67 -5.45 20.36
N LEU A 130 -13.76 -6.00 19.54
CA LEU A 130 -12.65 -6.82 20.00
C LEU A 130 -11.75 -6.04 20.99
N LEU A 131 -11.50 -4.76 20.70
CA LEU A 131 -10.67 -3.88 21.53
C LEU A 131 -11.38 -3.42 22.81
N LYS A 132 -12.72 -3.45 22.83
CA LYS A 132 -13.57 -3.04 23.96
C LYS A 132 -13.77 -4.12 25.01
N GLN A 133 -13.39 -5.37 24.73
CA GLN A 133 -13.58 -6.51 25.65
C GLN A 133 -12.68 -6.44 26.89
N SER A 134 -11.57 -5.70 26.82
CA SER A 134 -10.55 -5.66 27.87
C SER A 134 -9.64 -4.44 27.69
N ASP A 135 -9.05 -3.97 28.78
CA ASP A 135 -8.00 -2.93 28.81
C ASP A 135 -6.59 -3.51 28.57
N LYS A 136 -6.52 -4.79 28.18
CA LYS A 136 -5.27 -5.47 27.80
C LYS A 136 -5.15 -5.57 26.29
N ALA A 137 -3.91 -5.55 25.80
CA ALA A 137 -3.64 -5.78 24.39
C ALA A 137 -4.19 -7.14 23.94
N LEU A 138 -4.67 -7.22 22.70
CA LEU A 138 -5.17 -8.48 22.15
C LEU A 138 -4.07 -9.55 22.16
N PRO A 139 -4.33 -10.75 22.71
CA PRO A 139 -3.31 -11.80 22.78
C PRO A 139 -2.89 -12.27 21.37
N SER A 140 -3.82 -12.25 20.41
CA SER A 140 -3.60 -12.55 19.00
C SER A 140 -4.60 -11.79 18.13
N VAL A 141 -4.32 -11.71 16.83
CA VAL A 141 -5.20 -11.12 15.82
C VAL A 141 -5.32 -12.06 14.63
N SER A 142 -6.48 -12.03 13.97
CA SER A 142 -6.71 -12.69 12.70
C SER A 142 -7.35 -11.71 11.72
N ALA A 143 -7.26 -12.04 10.43
CA ALA A 143 -8.05 -11.35 9.43
C ALA A 143 -9.55 -11.50 9.72
N GLY A 144 -10.35 -10.54 9.28
CA GLY A 144 -11.81 -10.69 9.17
C GLY A 144 -12.18 -11.79 8.17
N ASP A 145 -13.46 -12.12 8.11
CA ASP A 145 -13.98 -13.12 7.17
C ASP A 145 -14.72 -12.43 6.02
N PHE A 146 -14.01 -12.15 4.93
CA PHE A 146 -14.56 -11.43 3.77
C PHE A 146 -14.64 -12.31 2.52
N ILE A 147 -13.60 -13.11 2.24
CA ILE A 147 -13.49 -14.00 1.08
C ILE A 147 -12.65 -15.23 1.48
N HIS A 148 -13.11 -16.43 1.16
CA HIS A 148 -12.51 -17.69 1.65
C HIS A 148 -11.38 -18.26 0.77
N GLU A 149 -10.95 -17.56 -0.28
CA GLU A 149 -10.00 -18.06 -1.29
C GLU A 149 -8.56 -17.57 -1.08
N TRP A 150 -8.29 -16.87 0.02
CA TRP A 150 -7.03 -16.17 0.27
C TRP A 150 -6.16 -16.85 1.33
N VAL A 151 -4.84 -16.79 1.12
CA VAL A 151 -3.82 -17.20 2.09
C VAL A 151 -2.93 -16.01 2.40
N SER A 152 -2.55 -15.86 3.68
CA SER A 152 -1.67 -14.79 4.11
C SER A 152 -0.31 -14.85 3.41
N SER A 153 0.17 -13.71 2.92
CA SER A 153 1.53 -13.53 2.41
C SER A 153 2.28 -12.51 3.26
N GLN A 154 3.59 -12.72 3.42
CA GLN A 154 4.48 -11.75 4.04
C GLN A 154 5.41 -11.17 2.99
N ALA A 155 5.30 -9.86 2.78
CA ALA A 155 6.23 -9.12 1.96
C ALA A 155 7.35 -8.49 2.79
N ILE A 156 8.56 -8.50 2.25
CA ILE A 156 9.70 -7.79 2.85
C ILE A 156 9.68 -6.35 2.34
N GLU A 157 9.28 -5.43 3.22
CA GLU A 157 9.29 -3.99 2.96
C GLU A 157 10.64 -3.38 3.34
N LEU A 158 11.21 -2.55 2.46
CA LEU A 158 12.44 -1.80 2.73
C LEU A 158 12.17 -0.28 2.69
N PRO A 159 12.72 0.51 3.63
CA PRO A 159 12.47 1.95 3.65
C PRO A 159 13.26 2.65 2.54
N SER A 160 12.59 3.02 1.44
CA SER A 160 13.19 3.84 0.37
C SER A 160 12.15 4.58 -0.48
N THR A 161 11.52 5.58 0.15
CA THR A 161 10.40 6.32 -0.45
C THR A 161 10.52 7.81 -0.13
N SER A 162 10.12 8.65 -1.08
CA SER A 162 9.96 10.10 -0.88
C SER A 162 8.49 10.50 -0.97
N HIS A 163 8.08 11.44 -0.12
CA HIS A 163 6.72 11.99 -0.13
C HIS A 163 6.80 13.52 -0.27
N ILE A 164 5.92 14.09 -1.10
CA ILE A 164 5.76 15.53 -1.23
C ILE A 164 4.28 15.91 -1.11
N SER A 165 4.04 17.05 -0.47
CA SER A 165 2.72 17.67 -0.37
C SER A 165 2.80 19.10 -0.87
N ILE A 166 1.93 19.50 -1.79
CA ILE A 166 1.90 20.83 -2.38
C ILE A 166 0.48 21.38 -2.28
N VAL A 167 0.35 22.63 -1.82
CA VAL A 167 -0.90 23.40 -1.87
C VAL A 167 -0.60 24.68 -2.64
N ASP A 168 -1.37 24.97 -3.69
CA ASP A 168 -1.22 26.19 -4.47
C ASP A 168 -2.20 27.29 -4.05
N LYS A 169 -2.04 28.49 -4.64
CA LYS A 169 -2.88 29.65 -4.34
C LYS A 169 -4.31 29.54 -4.88
N ALA A 170 -4.56 28.64 -5.82
CA ALA A 170 -5.88 28.36 -6.38
C ALA A 170 -6.65 27.33 -5.53
N GLY A 171 -6.00 26.73 -4.53
CA GLY A 171 -6.58 25.71 -3.67
C GLY A 171 -6.39 24.28 -4.18
N ASN A 172 -5.57 24.07 -5.22
CA ASN A 172 -5.22 22.72 -5.64
C ASN A 172 -4.26 22.08 -4.63
N VAL A 173 -4.46 20.79 -4.38
CA VAL A 173 -3.65 20.01 -3.44
C VAL A 173 -3.08 18.80 -4.16
N LEU A 174 -1.78 18.56 -4.01
CA LEU A 174 -1.10 17.34 -4.44
C LEU A 174 -0.51 16.64 -3.21
N SER A 175 -0.76 15.34 -3.11
CA SER A 175 -0.10 14.43 -2.17
C SER A 175 0.48 13.28 -2.98
N MET A 176 1.80 13.25 -3.13
CA MET A 176 2.48 12.29 -4.00
C MET A 176 3.56 11.54 -3.25
N THR A 177 3.50 10.22 -3.33
CA THR A 177 4.51 9.30 -2.83
C THR A 177 5.19 8.63 -4.02
N THR A 178 6.52 8.61 -4.05
CA THR A 178 7.31 7.97 -5.11
C THR A 178 8.41 7.12 -4.51
N SER A 179 8.68 5.96 -5.13
CA SER A 179 9.57 4.92 -4.62
C SER A 179 10.37 4.30 -5.75
N ILE A 180 11.56 3.77 -5.42
CA ILE A 180 12.28 2.78 -6.23
C ILE A 180 12.52 1.49 -5.41
N GLU A 181 11.71 1.29 -4.37
CA GLU A 181 11.60 0.16 -3.43
C GLU A 181 12.77 -0.05 -2.46
N ASN A 182 14.00 0.25 -2.87
CA ASN A 182 15.16 0.18 -2.00
C ASN A 182 16.13 1.33 -2.26
N ALA A 183 17.09 1.57 -1.36
CA ALA A 183 18.15 2.55 -1.61
C ALA A 183 18.88 2.17 -2.91
N PHE A 184 18.85 3.06 -3.91
CA PHE A 184 19.34 2.80 -5.28
C PHE A 184 18.63 1.67 -6.03
N GLY A 185 17.44 1.26 -5.57
CA GLY A 185 16.56 0.28 -6.22
C GLY A 185 17.24 -1.06 -6.47
N SER A 186 17.28 -1.48 -7.74
CA SER A 186 17.95 -2.71 -8.17
C SER A 186 19.47 -2.58 -8.25
N THR A 187 20.02 -1.38 -8.00
CA THR A 187 21.43 -1.02 -8.22
C THR A 187 21.87 -1.08 -9.70
N LEU A 188 20.92 -1.25 -10.61
CA LEU A 188 21.14 -1.10 -12.04
C LEU A 188 20.96 0.35 -12.46
N MET A 189 21.87 0.84 -13.31
CA MET A 189 21.79 2.18 -13.88
C MET A 189 21.66 2.10 -15.41
N ALA A 190 20.64 2.75 -15.95
CA ALA A 190 20.40 2.88 -17.38
C ALA A 190 20.33 4.37 -17.74
N ASN A 191 21.03 4.80 -18.79
CA ASN A 191 21.08 6.21 -19.24
C ASN A 191 21.25 7.27 -18.12
N GLY A 192 21.97 6.94 -17.04
CA GLY A 192 22.23 7.86 -15.92
C GLY A 192 21.14 7.92 -14.84
N TYR A 193 20.13 7.05 -14.86
CA TYR A 193 19.14 6.91 -13.79
C TYR A 193 19.13 5.48 -13.22
N TRP A 194 18.82 5.37 -11.92
CA TRP A 194 18.65 4.10 -11.22
C TRP A 194 17.32 3.44 -11.59
N LEU A 195 17.31 2.11 -11.65
CA LEU A 195 16.12 1.31 -11.89
C LEU A 195 15.55 0.79 -10.55
N ASN A 196 14.22 0.73 -10.43
CA ASN A 196 13.55 0.18 -9.25
C ASN A 196 13.75 -1.34 -9.11
N PHE A 197 13.39 -1.88 -7.96
CA PHE A 197 13.41 -3.31 -7.67
C PHE A 197 12.05 -3.75 -7.11
N ASP A 198 11.21 -4.40 -7.91
CA ASP A 198 9.82 -4.70 -7.52
C ASP A 198 9.49 -6.21 -7.55
N GLY A 199 10.52 -7.06 -7.42
CA GLY A 199 10.41 -8.51 -7.68
C GLY A 199 10.22 -9.42 -6.46
N LYS A 200 9.94 -8.87 -5.26
CA LYS A 200 9.83 -9.68 -4.02
C LYS A 200 8.42 -10.16 -3.67
N TRP A 201 7.40 -9.73 -4.41
CA TRP A 201 6.00 -9.99 -4.05
C TRP A 201 5.50 -11.37 -4.44
N LEU A 202 6.25 -12.09 -5.28
CA LEU A 202 5.95 -13.44 -5.69
C LEU A 202 7.14 -14.34 -5.35
N PRO A 203 6.93 -15.58 -4.86
CA PRO A 203 8.00 -16.55 -4.75
C PRO A 203 8.70 -16.67 -6.10
N ALA A 204 10.03 -16.73 -6.09
CA ALA A 204 10.78 -17.12 -7.28
C ALA A 204 10.31 -18.51 -7.71
N GLU A 205 9.70 -18.61 -8.88
CA GLU A 205 9.54 -19.87 -9.60
C GLU A 205 10.88 -20.30 -10.22
#